data_AF-A0A2S8UZ47-F1
#
_entry.id   AF-A0A2S8UZ47-F1
#
_cell.length_a   1.000
_cell.length_b   1.000
_cell.length_c   1.000
_cell.angle_alpha   90.00
_cell.angle_beta   90.00
_cell.angle_gamma   90.00
#
_symmetry.space_group_name_H-M   'P 1'
#
loop_
_entity.id
_entity.type
_entity.pdbx_description
1 polymer ?
#
loop_
_entity_poly.entity_id
_entity_poly.type
_entity_poly.pdbx_seq_one_letter_code
_entity_poly.pdbx_strand_id
1 'polypeptide(L)'
;MKELVNMGIGIFLQLLFLYIFISGVLLELNPWYAVVVYVAIAIISLLLGIYSIVFSMKRRSNTIFLTLPGGIGITLFSILIIGFTVFAYFLPEGGIPPVIRL
;
A
#
# COMPACT_ATOMS: atom_id res chain seq x y z
N MET A 1 -13.17 -9.33 -15.69
CA MET A 1 -12.42 -8.14 -16.16
C MET A 1 -12.27 -7.09 -15.07
N LYS A 2 -13.35 -6.53 -14.50
CA LYS A 2 -13.26 -5.48 -13.45
C LYS A 2 -12.37 -5.87 -12.25
N GLU A 3 -12.45 -7.10 -11.77
CA GLU A 3 -11.61 -7.58 -10.65
C GLU A 3 -10.11 -7.61 -10.98
N LEU A 4 -9.74 -8.10 -12.17
CA LEU A 4 -8.35 -8.12 -12.61
C LEU A 4 -7.77 -6.71 -12.76
N VAL A 5 -8.60 -5.76 -13.21
CA VAL A 5 -8.23 -4.35 -13.29
C VAL A 5 -7.98 -3.78 -11.89
N ASN A 6 -8.88 -4.01 -10.94
CA ASN A 6 -8.71 -3.56 -9.55
C ASN A 6 -7.46 -4.16 -8.91
N MET A 7 -7.20 -5.45 -9.15
CA MET A 7 -6.01 -6.13 -8.68
C MET A 7 -4.73 -5.53 -9.31
N GLY A 8 -4.76 -5.25 -10.61
CA GLY A 8 -3.68 -4.59 -11.33
C GLY A 8 -3.38 -3.18 -10.80
N ILE A 9 -4.43 -2.41 -10.50
CA ILE A 9 -4.28 -1.08 -9.88
C ILE A 9 -3.70 -1.21 -8.47
N GLY A 10 -4.15 -2.18 -7.66
CA GLY A 10 -3.60 -2.41 -6.34
C GLY A 10 -2.11 -2.78 -6.36
N ILE A 11 -1.70 -3.65 -7.28
CA ILE A 11 -0.29 -4.01 -7.47
C ILE A 11 0.51 -2.79 -7.95
N PHE A 12 -0.02 -2.04 -8.92
CA PHE A 12 0.61 -0.82 -9.43
C PHE A 12 0.86 0.20 -8.31
N LEU A 13 -0.13 0.43 -7.44
CA LEU A 13 -0.01 1.33 -6.30
C LEU A 13 1.09 0.90 -5.32
N GLN A 14 1.26 -0.41 -5.10
CA GLN A 14 2.34 -0.93 -4.26
C GLN A 14 3.72 -0.76 -4.89
N LEU A 15 3.84 -0.99 -6.20
CA LEU A 15 5.07 -0.73 -6.95
C LEU A 15 5.40 0.76 -6.99
N LEU A 16 4.38 1.62 -7.13
CA LEU A 16 4.53 3.07 -7.06
C LEU A 16 5.04 3.51 -5.69
N PHE A 17 4.48 2.96 -4.61
CA PHE A 17 5.00 3.19 -3.25
C PHE A 17 6.48 2.81 -3.15
N LEU A 18 6.85 1.60 -3.58
CA LEU A 18 8.24 1.14 -3.54
C LEU A 18 9.18 2.04 -4.33
N TYR A 19 8.76 2.47 -5.53
CA TYR A 19 9.53 3.40 -6.34
C TYR A 19 9.74 4.75 -5.65
N ILE A 20 8.68 5.34 -5.10
CA ILE A 20 8.77 6.63 -4.40
C ILE A 20 9.62 6.49 -3.13
N PHE A 21 9.46 5.40 -2.39
CA PHE A 21 10.19 5.16 -1.16
C PHE A 21 11.69 4.97 -1.42
N ILE A 22 12.08 4.10 -2.36
CA ILE A 22 13.49 3.82 -2.69
C ILE A 22 14.16 5.05 -3.31
N SER A 23 13.46 5.79 -4.17
CA SER A 23 14.02 6.99 -4.81
C SER A 23 14.23 8.14 -3.83
N GLY A 24 13.56 8.14 -2.67
CA GLY A 24 13.69 9.20 -1.67
C GLY A 24 13.16 10.58 -2.09
N VAL A 25 12.62 10.71 -3.31
CA VAL A 25 12.25 12.01 -3.91
C VAL A 25 11.30 12.82 -3.02
N LEU A 26 10.32 12.16 -2.41
CA LEU A 26 9.38 12.85 -1.51
C LEU A 26 10.01 13.22 -0.17
N LEU A 27 11.00 12.46 0.30
CA LEU A 27 11.71 12.74 1.55
C LEU A 27 12.64 13.95 1.41
N GLU A 28 13.24 14.14 0.23
CA GLU A 28 14.08 15.31 -0.07
C GLU A 28 13.26 16.60 -0.22
N LEU A 29 12.02 16.49 -0.71
CA LEU A 29 11.11 17.62 -0.88
C LEU A 29 10.46 18.04 0.44
N ASN A 30 9.70 17.13 1.04
CA ASN A 30 9.05 17.35 2.33
C ASN A 30 8.65 16.00 2.98
N PRO A 31 9.28 15.63 4.09
CA PRO A 31 8.93 14.53 5.00
C PRO A 31 7.44 14.33 5.25
N TRP A 32 6.72 15.41 5.55
CA TRP A 32 5.29 15.35 5.82
C TRP A 32 4.49 14.96 4.58
N TYR A 33 4.91 15.46 3.42
CA TYR A 33 4.28 15.11 2.15
C TYR A 33 4.50 13.63 1.80
N ALA A 34 5.68 13.08 2.11
CA ALA A 34 5.96 11.65 1.97
C ALA A 34 4.95 10.81 2.77
N VAL A 35 4.74 11.15 4.04
CA VAL A 35 3.78 10.45 4.92
C VAL A 35 2.37 10.47 4.34
N VAL A 36 1.87 11.65 3.95
CA VAL A 36 0.52 11.81 3.39
C VAL A 36 0.34 10.95 2.14
N VAL A 37 1.33 10.96 1.23
CA VAL A 37 1.28 10.20 -0.03
C VAL A 37 1.36 8.70 0.23
N TYR A 38 2.24 8.23 1.12
CA TYR A 38 2.34 6.81 1.47
C TYR A 38 1.06 6.28 2.10
N VAL A 39 0.47 7.03 3.03
CA VAL A 39 -0.81 6.67 3.65
C VAL A 39 -1.94 6.66 2.63
N ALA A 40 -2.00 7.65 1.73
CA ALA A 40 -3.03 7.68 0.69
C ALA A 40 -2.93 6.47 -0.25
N ILE A 41 -1.72 6.14 -0.73
CA ILE A 41 -1.47 4.95 -1.57
C ILE A 41 -1.90 3.68 -0.83
N ALA A 42 -1.57 3.57 0.45
CA ALA A 42 -1.89 2.38 1.24
C ALA A 42 -3.39 2.25 1.50
N ILE A 43 -4.11 3.33 1.80
CA ILE A 43 -5.57 3.31 1.99
C ILE A 43 -6.28 2.90 0.70
N ILE A 44 -5.89 3.47 -0.45
CA ILE A 44 -6.51 3.11 -1.74
C ILE A 44 -6.22 1.64 -2.07
N SER A 45 -4.98 1.19 -1.88
CA SER A 45 -4.59 -0.22 -2.06
C SER A 45 -5.40 -1.15 -1.15
N LEU A 46 -5.60 -0.75 0.12
CA LEU A 46 -6.36 -1.52 1.09
C LEU A 46 -7.82 -1.70 0.66
N LEU A 47 -8.47 -0.61 0.21
CA LEU A 47 -9.84 -0.65 -0.28
C LEU A 47 -9.97 -1.57 -1.50
N LEU A 48 -9.03 -1.51 -2.43
CA LEU A 48 -9.00 -2.40 -3.60
C LEU A 48 -8.80 -3.87 -3.22
N GLY A 49 -7.90 -4.14 -2.26
CA GLY A 49 -7.65 -5.48 -1.73
C GLY A 49 -8.89 -6.09 -1.08
N ILE A 50 -9.53 -5.35 -0.17
CA ILE A 50 -10.77 -5.77 0.51
C ILE A 50 -11.90 -5.97 -0.50
N TYR A 51 -12.09 -5.04 -1.43
CA TYR A 51 -13.11 -5.14 -2.47
C TYR A 51 -12.93 -6.43 -3.28
N SER A 52 -11.69 -6.74 -3.70
CA SER A 52 -11.38 -7.97 -4.44
C SER A 52 -11.74 -9.23 -3.63
N ILE A 53 -11.40 -9.28 -2.33
CA ILE A 53 -11.72 -10.43 -1.47
C ILE A 53 -13.24 -10.62 -1.35
N VAL A 54 -13.96 -9.55 -1.00
CA VAL A 54 -15.42 -9.60 -0.79
C VAL A 54 -16.14 -10.03 -2.06
N PHE A 55 -15.70 -9.52 -3.21
CA PHE A 55 -16.32 -9.85 -4.49
C PHE A 55 -16.01 -11.29 -4.93
N SER A 56 -14.79 -11.76 -4.73
CA SER A 56 -14.40 -13.14 -5.03
C SER A 56 -15.15 -14.16 -4.17
N MET A 57 -15.48 -13.83 -2.92
CA MET A 57 -16.34 -14.68 -2.08
C MET A 57 -17.79 -14.72 -2.56
N LYS A 58 -18.32 -13.61 -3.09
CA LYS A 58 -19.70 -13.53 -3.60
C LYS A 58 -19.90 -14.24 -4.94
N ARG A 59 -18.85 -14.39 -5.75
CA ARG A 59 -18.97 -14.87 -7.13
C ARG A 59 -18.21 -16.17 -7.33
N ARG A 60 -18.94 -17.29 -7.56
CA ARG A 60 -18.38 -18.61 -7.88
C ARG A 60 -17.77 -18.61 -9.30
N SER A 61 -16.65 -17.93 -9.47
CA SER A 61 -15.96 -17.73 -10.75
C SER A 61 -14.65 -18.50 -10.80
N ASN A 62 -14.26 -19.00 -11.97
CA ASN A 62 -12.93 -19.59 -12.20
C ASN A 62 -11.76 -18.66 -11.81
N THR A 63 -12.00 -17.35 -11.68
CA THR A 63 -10.97 -16.38 -11.27
C THR A 63 -10.73 -16.31 -9.75
N ILE A 64 -11.48 -17.06 -8.93
CA ILE A 64 -11.30 -17.07 -7.45
C ILE A 64 -9.85 -17.40 -7.08
N PHE A 65 -9.24 -18.38 -7.76
CA PHE A 65 -7.86 -18.81 -7.48
C PHE A 65 -6.80 -17.72 -7.67
N LEU A 66 -7.08 -16.68 -8.48
CA LEU A 66 -6.14 -15.58 -8.71
C LEU A 66 -6.52 -14.33 -7.89
N THR A 67 -7.81 -14.00 -7.87
CA THR A 67 -8.34 -12.78 -7.26
C THR A 67 -8.35 -12.81 -5.74
N LEU A 68 -8.53 -13.98 -5.13
CA LEU A 68 -8.54 -14.12 -3.67
C LEU A 68 -7.11 -14.02 -3.10
N PRO A 69 -6.10 -14.78 -3.57
CA PRO A 69 -4.72 -14.60 -3.09
C PRO A 69 -4.17 -13.20 -3.42
N GLY A 70 -4.50 -12.67 -4.60
CA GLY A 70 -4.10 -11.32 -4.99
C GLY A 70 -4.69 -10.24 -4.08
N GLY A 71 -5.99 -10.32 -3.78
CA GLY A 71 -6.64 -9.40 -2.85
C GLY A 71 -6.06 -9.47 -1.43
N ILE A 72 -5.76 -10.68 -0.93
CA ILE A 72 -5.09 -10.89 0.36
C ILE A 72 -3.70 -10.27 0.35
N GLY A 73 -2.90 -10.54 -0.69
CA GLY A 73 -1.56 -9.97 -0.83
C GLY A 73 -1.58 -8.45 -0.84
N ILE A 74 -2.51 -7.86 -1.61
CA ILE A 74 -2.68 -6.40 -1.67
C ILE A 74 -3.02 -5.84 -0.29
N THR A 75 -3.95 -6.49 0.42
CA THR A 75 -4.40 -6.06 1.76
C THR A 75 -3.25 -6.10 2.77
N LEU A 76 -2.49 -7.20 2.82
CA LEU A 76 -1.36 -7.37 3.74
C LEU A 76 -0.26 -6.34 3.49
N PHE A 77 0.14 -6.14 2.23
CA PHE A 77 1.13 -5.13 1.89
C PHE A 77 0.64 -3.71 2.23
N SER A 78 -0.64 -3.42 2.08
CA SER A 78 -1.20 -2.11 2.45
C SER A 78 -1.07 -1.87 3.96
N ILE A 79 -1.37 -2.88 4.78
CA ILE A 79 -1.18 -2.82 6.24
C ILE A 79 0.31 -2.61 6.59
N LEU A 80 1.21 -3.32 5.90
CA LEU A 80 2.65 -3.15 6.08
C LEU A 80 3.10 -1.73 5.72
N ILE A 81 2.60 -1.15 4.63
CA ILE A 81 2.93 0.23 4.24
C ILE A 81 2.46 1.22 5.31
N ILE A 82 1.24 1.06 5.84
CA ILE A 82 0.73 1.93 6.92
C ILE A 82 1.63 1.81 8.16
N GLY A 83 1.87 0.57 8.63
CA GLY A 83 2.70 0.32 9.81
C GLY A 83 4.12 0.87 9.64
N PHE A 84 4.72 0.63 8.47
CA PHE A 84 6.03 1.15 8.13
C PHE A 84 6.05 2.68 8.10
N THR A 85 5.05 3.33 7.51
CA THR A 85 4.98 4.79 7.42
C THR A 85 4.86 5.44 8.81
N VAL A 86 3.99 4.89 9.67
CA VAL A 86 3.84 5.34 11.05
C VAL A 86 5.15 5.15 11.82
N PHE A 87 5.74 3.96 11.73
CA PHE A 87 7.02 3.66 12.38
C PHE A 87 8.13 4.60 11.90
N ALA A 88 8.28 4.77 10.59
CA ALA A 88 9.32 5.60 9.98
C ALA A 88 9.21 7.08 10.37
N TYR A 89 7.99 7.57 10.57
CA TYR A 89 7.73 8.94 11.02
C TYR A 89 8.08 9.15 12.50
N PHE A 90 7.75 8.20 13.37
CA PHE A 90 7.96 8.31 14.82
C PHE A 90 9.32 7.78 15.32
N LEU A 91 10.18 7.27 14.44
CA LEU A 91 11.57 6.86 14.76
C LEU A 91 12.35 7.89 15.62
N PRO A 92 12.27 9.21 15.36
CA PRO A 92 12.95 10.22 16.16
C PRO A 92 12.54 10.25 17.63
N GLU A 93 11.27 9.92 17.93
CA GLU A 93 10.78 9.89 19.32
C GLU A 93 11.40 8.73 20.12
N GLY A 94 11.85 7.68 19.44
CA GLY A 94 12.58 6.56 20.04
C GLY A 94 14.09 6.81 20.19
N GLY A 95 14.58 8.02 19.89
CA GLY A 95 16.01 8.34 19.90
C GLY A 95 16.79 7.74 18.73
N ILE A 96 16.10 7.20 17.73
CA ILE A 96 16.70 6.65 16.51
C ILE A 96 16.69 7.75 15.44
N PRO A 97 17.79 7.96 14.69
CA PRO A 97 17.83 8.99 13.66
C PRO A 97 16.68 8.82 12.65
N PRO A 98 16.03 9.93 12.24
CA PRO A 98 14.91 9.89 11.31
C PRO A 98 15.31 9.24 9.99
N VAL A 99 14.53 8.25 9.56
CA VAL A 99 14.51 7.81 8.16
C VAL A 99 13.85 8.88 7.29
N ILE A 100 12.92 9.65 7.87
CA ILE A 100 12.23 10.79 7.27
C ILE A 100 12.69 12.06 8.01
N ARG A 101 13.64 12.82 7.44
CA ARG A 101 14.26 14.00 8.10
C ARG A 101 13.41 15.26 7.92
N LEU A 102 12.56 15.60 8.89
CA LEU A 102 11.85 16.90 9.01
C LEU A 102 12.80 18.10 8.87
#